data_AF-A0A7L0K748-F1
#
_entry.id   AF-A0A7L0K748-F1
#
_cell.length_a   1.000
_cell.length_b   1.000
_cell.length_c   1.000
_cell.angle_alpha   90.00
_cell.angle_beta   90.00
_cell.angle_gamma   90.00
#
_symmetry.space_group_name_H-M   'P 1'
#
loop_
_entity.id
_entity.type
_entity.pdbx_description
1 polymer ?
#
loop_
_entity_poly.entity_id
_entity_poly.type
_entity_poly.pdbx_seq_one_letter_code
_entity_poly.pdbx_strand_id
1 'polypeptide(L)'
;MEDDSDPEQSSWADLPDVCLRHVFHWLDDKDRSRAALVCKKWSQAMYSGSLWRTRTITFNGRPSRAHTFEFKTALWYVKKFGKYLEHLEIKLLYPYNTVFTQKFQATMRGLLSHLGKCNSRLVSLSIKNLELDRLVWKNMVRVQFIKNLGTFLKRMSKQLDYLNLRGARVTLEEGCGLLNSLSCLTNESFISEINIEDFFSLHLPVYNSALFYQTVSKFHSLVILTFNYNCVSDELLDILREHSAHSLCTLNIKCHIHDPHGQVVWGMSWANLAKRAPKLNVNFFFERVMKHDHLARILLVEIPVRSISLRSCYFSDPDWVMRPTLTNLLPAYWHVLQKLTLEVNNDHELLDDELLQLILSCRRLFFLKVWAFLSVTFMERLLHNRAERRCFLTTIKVRIYTARQETSEEDRLLRDIYKKFKNLIDSELNYFVITYPMV
;
A
#
# COMPACT_ATOMS: atom_id res chain seq x y z
N MET A 1 -32.07 -31.96 -55.57
CA MET A 1 -30.77 -31.28 -55.54
C MET A 1 -30.65 -30.72 -54.14
N GLU A 2 -29.98 -31.48 -53.28
CA GLU A 2 -29.66 -31.05 -51.92
C GLU A 2 -28.49 -30.07 -52.01
N ASP A 3 -28.64 -28.93 -51.36
CA ASP A 3 -27.70 -27.83 -51.34
C ASP A 3 -26.58 -28.16 -50.33
N ASP A 4 -25.49 -28.71 -50.86
CA ASP A 4 -24.33 -29.20 -50.11
C ASP A 4 -23.28 -28.08 -49.95
N SER A 5 -23.72 -26.90 -49.47
CA SER A 5 -22.80 -25.81 -49.14
C SER A 5 -22.28 -26.01 -47.71
N ASP A 6 -21.04 -26.47 -47.58
CA ASP A 6 -20.27 -26.48 -46.34
C ASP A 6 -20.41 -25.11 -45.63
N PRO A 7 -20.73 -25.06 -44.32
CA PRO A 7 -20.84 -23.79 -43.62
C PRO A 7 -19.49 -23.09 -43.63
N GLU A 8 -19.39 -21.97 -44.34
CA GLU A 8 -18.19 -21.12 -44.41
C GLU A 8 -17.64 -20.91 -42.99
N GLN A 9 -16.46 -21.48 -42.73
CA GLN A 9 -15.81 -21.36 -41.45
C GLN A 9 -15.49 -19.88 -41.23
N SER A 10 -16.17 -19.26 -40.25
CA SER A 10 -16.07 -17.83 -39.97
C SER A 10 -14.61 -17.35 -39.91
N SER A 11 -14.27 -16.30 -40.65
CA SER A 11 -12.91 -15.72 -40.74
C SER A 11 -12.28 -15.36 -39.40
N TRP A 12 -13.08 -15.22 -38.34
CA TRP A 12 -12.65 -15.00 -36.96
C TRP A 12 -11.96 -16.22 -36.32
N ALA A 13 -12.24 -17.44 -36.82
CA ALA A 13 -11.58 -18.66 -36.37
C ALA A 13 -10.09 -18.68 -36.74
N ASP A 14 -9.70 -17.93 -37.78
CA ASP A 14 -8.35 -17.92 -38.35
C ASP A 14 -7.50 -16.73 -37.91
N LEU A 15 -7.98 -15.89 -37.00
CA LEU A 15 -7.21 -14.79 -36.44
C LEU A 15 -5.82 -15.23 -35.95
N PRO A 16 -4.74 -14.45 -36.21
CA PRO A 16 -3.41 -14.76 -35.70
C PRO A 16 -3.36 -14.84 -34.16
N ASP A 17 -2.47 -15.68 -33.62
CA ASP A 17 -2.32 -15.88 -32.17
C ASP A 17 -2.00 -14.59 -31.41
N VAL A 18 -1.33 -13.62 -32.05
CA VAL A 18 -1.06 -12.30 -31.46
C VAL A 18 -2.37 -11.55 -31.23
N CYS A 19 -3.27 -11.54 -32.21
CA CYS A 19 -4.58 -10.90 -32.12
C CYS A 19 -5.45 -11.59 -31.07
N LEU A 20 -5.49 -12.93 -31.06
CA LEU A 20 -6.25 -13.68 -30.06
C LEU A 20 -5.73 -13.41 -28.65
N ARG A 21 -4.42 -13.42 -28.43
CA ARG A 21 -3.86 -13.05 -27.11
C ARG A 21 -4.24 -11.64 -26.69
N HIS A 22 -4.28 -10.69 -27.62
CA HIS A 22 -4.74 -9.34 -27.34
C HIS A 22 -6.22 -9.32 -26.92
N VAL A 23 -7.09 -10.05 -27.64
CA VAL A 23 -8.50 -10.20 -27.26
C VAL A 23 -8.64 -10.82 -25.86
N PHE A 24 -7.99 -11.96 -25.60
CA PHE A 24 -8.04 -12.65 -24.32
C PHE A 24 -7.49 -11.81 -23.16
N HIS A 25 -6.56 -10.89 -23.41
CA HIS A 25 -6.03 -9.98 -22.39
C HIS A 25 -7.13 -9.13 -21.76
N TRP A 26 -8.11 -8.68 -22.56
CA TRP A 26 -9.23 -7.84 -22.13
C TRP A 26 -10.41 -8.61 -21.53
N LEU A 27 -10.43 -9.93 -21.64
CA LEU A 27 -11.50 -10.77 -21.10
C LEU A 27 -11.23 -11.15 -19.65
N ASP A 28 -12.30 -11.25 -18.85
CA ASP A 28 -12.26 -11.86 -17.52
C ASP A 28 -12.17 -13.40 -17.60
N ASP A 29 -11.99 -14.10 -16.49
CA ASP A 29 -11.84 -15.56 -16.51
C ASP A 29 -13.04 -16.30 -17.09
N LYS A 30 -14.25 -15.78 -16.84
CA LYS A 30 -15.49 -16.41 -17.27
C LYS A 30 -15.62 -16.30 -18.79
N ASP A 31 -15.34 -15.12 -19.32
CA ASP A 31 -15.41 -14.86 -20.74
C ASP A 31 -14.22 -15.46 -21.48
N ARG A 32 -13.03 -15.54 -20.88
CA ARG A 32 -11.91 -16.35 -21.42
C ARG A 32 -12.30 -17.81 -21.55
N SER A 33 -12.97 -18.37 -20.53
CA SER A 33 -13.41 -19.77 -20.55
C SER A 33 -14.46 -20.02 -21.64
N ARG A 34 -15.38 -19.06 -21.86
CA ARG A 34 -16.37 -19.13 -22.93
C ARG A 34 -15.74 -18.95 -24.32
N ALA A 35 -14.86 -17.98 -24.47
CA ALA A 35 -14.10 -17.72 -25.69
C ALA A 35 -13.27 -18.95 -26.11
N ALA A 36 -12.69 -19.66 -25.15
CA ALA A 36 -11.95 -20.90 -25.40
C ALA A 36 -12.81 -22.06 -25.94
N LEU A 37 -14.15 -21.97 -25.87
CA LEU A 37 -15.08 -22.97 -26.41
C LEU A 37 -15.49 -22.68 -27.86
N VAL A 38 -15.15 -21.52 -28.41
CA VAL A 38 -15.55 -21.11 -29.78
C VAL A 38 -14.94 -22.04 -30.82
N CYS A 39 -13.63 -22.25 -30.79
CA CYS A 39 -12.93 -23.17 -31.68
C CYS A 39 -11.58 -23.62 -31.11
N LYS A 40 -10.93 -24.59 -31.76
CA LYS A 40 -9.63 -25.14 -31.33
C LYS A 40 -8.54 -24.06 -31.22
N LYS A 41 -8.50 -23.11 -32.15
CA LYS A 41 -7.47 -22.03 -32.16
C LYS A 41 -7.64 -21.08 -30.98
N TRP A 42 -8.87 -20.66 -30.71
CA TRP A 42 -9.20 -19.84 -29.54
C TRP A 42 -8.91 -20.58 -28.23
N SER A 43 -9.20 -21.88 -28.18
CA SER A 43 -8.84 -22.74 -27.06
C SER A 43 -7.32 -22.76 -26.80
N GLN A 44 -6.51 -22.93 -27.85
CA GLN A 44 -5.04 -22.91 -27.75
C GLN A 44 -4.52 -21.55 -27.28
N ALA A 45 -5.07 -20.45 -27.80
CA ALA A 45 -4.70 -19.10 -27.41
C ALA A 45 -4.90 -18.85 -25.90
N MET A 46 -5.98 -19.39 -25.31
CA MET A 46 -6.25 -19.35 -23.88
C MET A 46 -5.10 -19.93 -23.04
N TYR A 47 -4.37 -20.93 -23.55
CA TYR A 47 -3.26 -21.57 -22.82
C TYR A 47 -1.91 -20.85 -22.97
N SER A 48 -1.87 -19.70 -23.65
CA SER A 48 -0.65 -18.91 -23.77
C SER A 48 -0.19 -18.35 -22.42
N GLY A 49 1.07 -18.59 -22.07
CA GLY A 49 1.63 -18.18 -20.78
C GLY A 49 1.59 -16.66 -20.53
N SER A 50 1.59 -15.83 -21.58
CA SER A 50 1.52 -14.37 -21.45
C SER A 50 0.21 -13.88 -20.81
N LEU A 51 -0.87 -14.67 -20.89
CA LEU A 51 -2.17 -14.32 -20.29
C LEU A 51 -2.22 -14.55 -18.78
N TRP A 52 -1.23 -15.24 -18.22
CA TRP A 52 -1.29 -15.81 -16.87
C TRP A 52 -0.10 -15.41 -15.99
N ARG A 53 0.65 -14.36 -16.37
CA ARG A 53 1.79 -13.84 -15.60
C ARG A 53 1.38 -13.20 -14.27
N THR A 54 0.21 -12.59 -14.24
CA THR A 54 -0.29 -11.88 -13.05
C THR A 54 -1.61 -12.47 -12.60
N ARG A 55 -1.74 -12.70 -11.29
CA ARG A 55 -3.00 -13.20 -10.71
C ARG A 55 -3.28 -12.62 -9.33
N THR A 56 -4.53 -12.22 -9.12
CA THR A 56 -5.09 -11.97 -7.79
C THR A 56 -6.07 -13.09 -7.44
N ILE A 57 -5.92 -13.69 -6.27
CA ILE A 57 -6.83 -14.69 -5.70
C ILE A 57 -7.41 -14.11 -4.41
N THR A 58 -8.73 -13.95 -4.39
CA THR A 58 -9.44 -13.44 -3.22
C THR A 58 -10.19 -14.59 -2.57
N PHE A 59 -10.00 -14.76 -1.26
CA PHE A 59 -10.77 -15.67 -0.42
C PHE A 59 -11.68 -14.84 0.47
N ASN A 60 -12.99 -14.91 0.24
CA ASN A 60 -13.95 -14.19 1.06
C ASN A 60 -14.56 -15.11 2.11
N GLY A 61 -14.40 -14.75 3.39
CA GLY A 61 -15.00 -15.47 4.49
C GLY A 61 -16.51 -15.28 4.60
N ARG A 62 -17.12 -14.26 3.98
CA ARG A 62 -18.58 -14.09 4.08
C ARG A 62 -19.30 -15.30 3.48
N PRO A 63 -20.31 -15.87 4.17
CA PRO A 63 -21.07 -17.00 3.63
C PRO A 63 -21.81 -16.58 2.35
N SER A 64 -21.45 -17.16 1.22
CA SER A 64 -22.26 -17.05 -0.01
C SER A 64 -22.12 -18.32 -0.86
N ARG A 65 -23.17 -18.66 -1.62
CA ARG A 65 -23.14 -19.79 -2.57
C ARG A 65 -22.05 -19.59 -3.64
N ALA A 66 -21.77 -18.33 -4.02
CA ALA A 66 -20.73 -17.98 -4.98
C ALA A 66 -19.30 -18.29 -4.47
N HIS A 67 -19.04 -18.15 -3.16
CA HIS A 67 -17.70 -18.32 -2.58
C HIS A 67 -17.31 -19.79 -2.33
N THR A 68 -18.24 -20.74 -2.50
CA THR A 68 -18.00 -22.16 -2.20
C THR A 68 -16.90 -22.77 -3.08
N PHE A 69 -16.78 -22.29 -4.31
CA PHE A 69 -15.85 -22.78 -5.32
C PHE A 69 -14.49 -22.08 -5.34
N GLU A 70 -14.33 -20.93 -4.66
CA GLU A 70 -13.10 -20.12 -4.72
C GLU A 70 -11.84 -20.93 -4.42
N PHE A 71 -11.88 -21.77 -3.37
CA PHE A 71 -10.77 -22.63 -2.99
C PHE A 71 -10.39 -23.67 -4.06
N LYS A 72 -11.40 -24.28 -4.70
CA LYS A 72 -11.16 -25.27 -5.76
C LYS A 72 -10.62 -24.60 -7.00
N THR A 73 -11.19 -23.45 -7.39
CA THR A 73 -10.76 -22.65 -8.54
C THR A 73 -9.34 -22.14 -8.36
N ALA A 74 -8.99 -21.63 -7.17
CA ALA A 74 -7.63 -21.19 -6.86
C ALA A 74 -6.60 -22.31 -7.06
N LEU A 75 -6.87 -23.50 -6.51
CA LEU A 75 -5.97 -24.64 -6.64
C LEU A 75 -5.88 -25.15 -8.08
N TRP A 76 -7.01 -25.22 -8.80
CA TRP A 76 -7.04 -25.59 -10.21
C TRP A 76 -6.20 -24.63 -11.06
N TYR A 77 -6.37 -23.32 -10.83
CA TYR A 77 -5.66 -22.28 -11.56
C TYR A 77 -4.15 -22.43 -11.38
N VAL A 78 -3.68 -22.53 -10.13
CA VAL A 78 -2.24 -22.68 -9.86
C VAL A 78 -1.70 -24.00 -10.40
N LYS A 79 -2.48 -25.08 -10.36
CA LYS A 79 -2.08 -26.33 -11.00
C LYS A 79 -1.89 -26.19 -12.51
N LYS A 80 -2.81 -25.48 -13.18
CA LYS A 80 -2.84 -25.37 -14.64
C LYS A 80 -1.85 -24.34 -15.18
N PHE A 81 -1.80 -23.17 -14.55
CA PHE A 81 -1.09 -21.99 -15.05
C PHE A 81 0.05 -21.52 -14.15
N GLY A 82 0.24 -22.15 -12.99
CA GLY A 82 1.19 -21.69 -11.98
C GLY A 82 2.63 -21.58 -12.48
N LYS A 83 3.06 -22.35 -13.48
CA LYS A 83 4.40 -22.26 -14.08
C LYS A 83 4.67 -20.95 -14.84
N TYR A 84 3.62 -20.20 -15.19
CA TYR A 84 3.73 -18.93 -15.91
C TYR A 84 3.66 -17.71 -14.99
N LEU A 85 3.31 -17.89 -13.71
CA LEU A 85 3.11 -16.78 -12.79
C LEU A 85 4.43 -16.06 -12.47
N GLU A 86 4.38 -14.75 -12.61
CA GLU A 86 5.44 -13.80 -12.25
C GLU A 86 4.99 -12.96 -11.04
N HIS A 87 3.70 -12.62 -10.96
CA HIS A 87 3.10 -11.83 -9.88
C HIS A 87 1.86 -12.51 -9.29
N LEU A 88 1.87 -12.79 -7.99
CA LEU A 88 0.75 -13.41 -7.29
C LEU A 88 0.33 -12.57 -6.09
N GLU A 89 -0.93 -12.12 -6.09
CA GLU A 89 -1.58 -11.50 -4.94
C GLU A 89 -2.66 -12.42 -4.37
N ILE A 90 -2.64 -12.61 -3.05
CA ILE A 90 -3.61 -13.38 -2.30
C ILE A 90 -4.22 -12.46 -1.25
N LYS A 91 -5.54 -12.30 -1.30
CA LYS A 91 -6.31 -11.49 -0.34
C LYS A 91 -7.18 -12.40 0.50
N LEU A 92 -7.01 -12.35 1.82
CA LEU A 92 -7.95 -12.94 2.75
C LEU A 92 -8.88 -11.85 3.26
N LEU A 93 -10.17 -11.94 2.92
CA LEU A 93 -11.17 -10.96 3.34
C LEU A 93 -12.05 -11.59 4.42
N TYR A 94 -12.15 -10.92 5.57
CA TYR A 94 -13.05 -11.29 6.67
C TYR A 94 -12.86 -12.74 7.16
N PRO A 95 -11.70 -13.11 7.75
CA PRO A 95 -11.55 -14.42 8.38
C PRO A 95 -12.52 -14.54 9.57
N TYR A 96 -13.68 -15.16 9.33
CA TYR A 96 -14.84 -15.06 10.24
C TYR A 96 -14.98 -16.25 11.19
N ASN A 97 -14.51 -17.45 10.78
CA ASN A 97 -14.59 -18.65 11.60
C ASN A 97 -13.43 -19.62 11.36
N THR A 98 -13.33 -20.61 12.24
CA THR A 98 -12.27 -21.63 12.21
C THR A 98 -12.34 -22.57 11.01
N VAL A 99 -13.53 -22.94 10.55
CA VAL A 99 -13.69 -23.89 9.42
C VAL A 99 -13.12 -23.27 8.15
N PHE A 100 -13.37 -21.97 7.96
CA PHE A 100 -12.84 -21.20 6.85
C PHE A 100 -11.32 -21.07 6.91
N THR A 101 -10.73 -20.70 8.06
CA THR A 101 -9.27 -20.59 8.20
C THR A 101 -8.58 -21.94 8.01
N GLN A 102 -9.19 -23.05 8.45
CA GLN A 102 -8.71 -24.41 8.16
C GLN A 102 -8.71 -24.72 6.65
N LYS A 103 -9.82 -24.44 5.96
CA LYS A 103 -9.94 -24.66 4.51
C LYS A 103 -8.95 -23.79 3.73
N PHE A 104 -8.78 -22.54 4.16
CA PHE A 104 -7.77 -21.64 3.61
C PHE A 104 -6.36 -22.17 3.81
N GLN A 105 -6.00 -22.57 5.03
CA GLN A 105 -4.69 -23.16 5.30
C GLN A 105 -4.41 -24.40 4.44
N ALA A 106 -5.37 -25.32 4.31
CA ALA A 106 -5.22 -26.52 3.51
C ALA A 106 -5.04 -26.21 2.02
N THR A 107 -5.79 -25.22 1.52
CA THR A 107 -5.69 -24.74 0.14
C THR A 107 -4.34 -24.07 -0.11
N MET A 108 -3.92 -23.17 0.79
CA MET A 108 -2.62 -22.50 0.72
C MET A 108 -1.46 -23.49 0.76
N ARG A 109 -1.52 -24.53 1.59
CA ARG A 109 -0.54 -25.62 1.56
C ARG A 109 -0.41 -26.24 0.17
N GLY A 110 -1.54 -26.54 -0.48
CA GLY A 110 -1.56 -27.09 -1.84
C GLY A 110 -1.00 -26.11 -2.87
N LEU A 111 -1.41 -24.83 -2.81
CA LEU A 111 -0.94 -23.77 -3.69
C LEU A 111 0.57 -23.57 -3.59
N LEU A 112 1.07 -23.33 -2.38
CA LEU A 112 2.49 -23.09 -2.11
C LEU A 112 3.35 -24.32 -2.45
N SER A 113 2.88 -25.53 -2.17
CA SER A 113 3.58 -26.76 -2.54
C SER A 113 3.71 -26.91 -4.06
N HIS A 114 2.64 -26.62 -4.83
CA HIS A 114 2.67 -26.71 -6.28
C HIS A 114 3.54 -25.63 -6.92
N LEU A 115 3.39 -24.38 -6.50
CA LEU A 115 4.24 -23.28 -6.95
C LEU A 115 5.71 -23.56 -6.63
N GLY A 116 5.98 -24.04 -5.41
CA GLY A 116 7.31 -24.41 -4.96
C GLY A 116 7.98 -25.54 -5.75
N LYS A 117 7.23 -26.27 -6.59
CA LYS A 117 7.74 -27.35 -7.44
C LYS A 117 7.83 -26.96 -8.91
N CYS A 118 6.87 -26.18 -9.40
CA CYS A 118 6.65 -25.99 -10.83
C CYS A 118 6.83 -24.54 -11.30
N ASN A 119 7.02 -23.59 -10.38
CA ASN A 119 7.25 -22.19 -10.72
C ASN A 119 8.72 -21.83 -10.51
N SER A 120 9.32 -21.26 -11.55
CA SER A 120 10.66 -20.68 -11.56
C SER A 120 10.65 -19.27 -12.15
N ARG A 121 9.52 -18.55 -12.02
CA ARG A 121 9.27 -17.22 -12.61
C ARG A 121 8.70 -16.21 -11.61
N LEU A 122 8.28 -16.64 -10.42
CA LEU A 122 7.55 -15.81 -9.47
C LEU A 122 8.50 -14.78 -8.83
N VAL A 123 8.44 -13.55 -9.31
CA VAL A 123 9.22 -12.41 -8.82
C VAL A 123 8.49 -11.63 -7.73
N SER A 124 7.16 -11.72 -7.66
CA SER A 124 6.35 -10.94 -6.71
C SER A 124 5.29 -11.79 -6.02
N LEU A 125 5.32 -11.76 -4.68
CA LEU A 125 4.33 -12.41 -3.82
C LEU A 125 3.72 -11.40 -2.86
N SER A 126 2.40 -11.34 -2.84
CA SER A 126 1.63 -10.58 -1.86
C SER A 126 0.61 -11.48 -1.19
N ILE A 127 0.62 -11.54 0.14
CA ILE A 127 -0.41 -12.21 0.95
C ILE A 127 -0.83 -11.24 2.04
N LYS A 128 -2.03 -10.67 1.91
CA LYS A 128 -2.49 -9.55 2.74
C LYS A 128 -3.58 -9.96 3.73
N ASN A 129 -3.64 -9.25 4.85
CA ASN A 129 -4.72 -9.26 5.84
C ASN A 129 -5.00 -10.67 6.38
N LEU A 130 -3.95 -11.42 6.71
CA LEU A 130 -4.10 -12.74 7.31
C LEU A 130 -4.70 -12.65 8.73
N GLU A 131 -4.36 -11.59 9.47
CA GLU A 131 -4.84 -11.33 10.84
C GLU A 131 -4.64 -12.56 11.75
N LEU A 132 -3.43 -13.14 11.74
CA LEU A 132 -3.14 -14.45 12.34
C LEU A 132 -3.31 -14.50 13.86
N ASP A 133 -3.33 -13.35 14.54
CA ASP A 133 -3.59 -13.20 15.97
C ASP A 133 -5.07 -13.23 16.36
N ARG A 134 -5.99 -13.26 15.38
CA ARG A 134 -7.41 -13.45 15.69
C ARG A 134 -7.69 -14.88 16.15
N LEU A 135 -8.64 -15.01 17.10
CA LEU A 135 -9.07 -16.29 17.70
C LEU A 135 -9.57 -17.34 16.68
N VAL A 136 -9.99 -16.92 15.49
CA VAL A 136 -10.41 -17.81 14.41
C VAL A 136 -9.26 -18.68 13.88
N TRP A 137 -8.02 -18.26 14.08
CA TRP A 137 -6.81 -19.01 13.77
C TRP A 137 -6.40 -19.89 14.96
N LYS A 138 -6.96 -21.10 15.01
CA LYS A 138 -6.52 -22.10 16.00
C LYS A 138 -5.01 -22.33 15.89
N ASN A 139 -4.34 -22.47 17.03
CA ASN A 139 -2.88 -22.55 17.12
C ASN A 139 -2.26 -23.55 16.12
N MET A 140 -2.79 -24.78 16.04
CA MET A 140 -2.31 -25.80 15.11
C MET A 140 -2.40 -25.36 13.63
N VAL A 141 -3.49 -24.67 13.26
CA VAL A 141 -3.72 -24.19 11.89
C VAL A 141 -2.74 -23.05 11.56
N ARG A 142 -2.57 -22.10 12.48
CA ARG A 142 -1.61 -21.00 12.38
C ARG A 142 -0.18 -21.51 12.21
N VAL A 143 0.28 -22.38 13.11
CA VAL A 143 1.64 -22.93 13.08
C VAL A 143 1.91 -23.66 11.76
N GLN A 144 0.97 -24.49 11.30
CA GLN A 144 1.12 -25.17 10.01
C GLN A 144 1.14 -24.20 8.84
N PHE A 145 0.32 -23.15 8.85
CA PHE A 145 0.32 -22.13 7.81
C PHE A 145 1.68 -21.42 7.73
N ILE A 146 2.20 -20.93 8.86
CA ILE A 146 3.49 -20.23 8.95
C ILE A 146 4.63 -21.14 8.48
N LYS A 147 4.64 -22.40 8.92
CA LYS A 147 5.63 -23.39 8.48
C LYS A 147 5.61 -23.61 6.96
N ASN A 148 4.42 -23.75 6.38
CA ASN A 148 4.28 -23.95 4.94
C ASN A 148 4.73 -22.71 4.15
N LEU A 149 4.41 -21.51 4.64
CA LEU A 149 4.84 -20.25 4.05
C LEU A 149 6.36 -20.09 4.13
N GLY A 150 6.97 -20.28 5.31
CA GLY A 150 8.43 -20.21 5.46
C GLY A 150 9.17 -21.21 4.56
N THR A 151 8.67 -22.46 4.48
CA THR A 151 9.22 -23.47 3.55
C THR A 151 9.16 -23.02 2.10
N PHE A 152 8.07 -22.37 1.69
CA PHE A 152 7.91 -21.84 0.35
C PHE A 152 8.86 -20.65 0.09
N LEU A 153 8.91 -19.69 1.00
CA LEU A 153 9.80 -18.52 0.90
C LEU A 153 11.27 -18.95 0.81
N LYS A 154 11.68 -19.96 1.58
CA LYS A 154 13.03 -20.54 1.49
C LYS A 154 13.37 -21.03 0.08
N ARG A 155 12.42 -21.67 -0.61
CA ARG A 155 12.61 -22.15 -1.99
C ARG A 155 12.67 -21.01 -3.00
N MET A 156 11.88 -19.95 -2.78
CA MET A 156 11.76 -18.80 -3.70
C MET A 156 12.79 -17.69 -3.43
N SER A 157 13.59 -17.81 -2.37
CA SER A 157 14.55 -16.82 -1.88
C SER A 157 15.44 -16.17 -2.95
N LYS A 158 15.91 -16.96 -3.94
CA LYS A 158 16.82 -16.46 -4.98
C LYS A 158 16.14 -15.69 -6.11
N GLN A 159 14.81 -15.78 -6.20
CA GLN A 159 14.05 -15.25 -7.32
C GLN A 159 13.09 -14.13 -6.92
N LEU A 160 12.57 -14.19 -5.70
CA LEU A 160 11.59 -13.22 -5.23
C LEU A 160 12.24 -11.85 -5.05
N ASP A 161 11.71 -10.86 -5.76
CA ASP A 161 12.15 -9.47 -5.73
C ASP A 161 11.20 -8.58 -4.90
N TYR A 162 9.93 -9.00 -4.79
CA TYR A 162 8.90 -8.30 -4.00
C TYR A 162 8.18 -9.27 -3.05
N LEU A 163 8.12 -8.91 -1.76
CA LEU A 163 7.30 -9.59 -0.76
C LEU A 163 6.41 -8.60 -0.01
N ASN A 164 5.12 -8.90 0.04
CA ASN A 164 4.15 -8.15 0.83
C ASN A 164 3.38 -9.09 1.76
N LEU A 165 3.57 -8.92 3.06
CA LEU A 165 2.87 -9.64 4.12
C LEU A 165 2.07 -8.67 5.01
N ARG A 166 1.57 -7.58 4.42
CA ARG A 166 0.82 -6.56 5.13
C ARG A 166 -0.36 -7.15 5.90
N GLY A 167 -0.52 -6.75 7.16
CA GLY A 167 -1.62 -7.21 8.00
C GLY A 167 -1.55 -8.69 8.38
N ALA A 168 -0.36 -9.30 8.36
CA ALA A 168 -0.20 -10.70 8.77
C ALA A 168 -0.49 -10.92 10.26
N ARG A 169 -0.13 -9.94 11.10
CA ARG A 169 -0.26 -9.95 12.56
C ARG A 169 0.31 -11.22 13.24
N VAL A 170 1.59 -11.48 12.98
CA VAL A 170 2.39 -12.59 13.57
C VAL A 170 3.13 -12.18 14.84
N THR A 171 3.63 -13.15 15.61
CA THR A 171 4.57 -12.84 16.71
C THR A 171 5.93 -12.42 16.15
N LEU A 172 6.79 -11.89 17.02
CA LEU A 172 8.15 -11.50 16.66
C LEU A 172 8.96 -12.67 16.10
N GLU A 173 8.93 -13.84 16.76
CA GLU A 173 9.68 -15.03 16.40
C GLU A 173 9.20 -15.61 15.07
N GLU A 174 7.88 -15.72 14.91
CA GLU A 174 7.27 -16.20 13.67
C GLU A 174 7.59 -15.25 12.51
N GLY A 175 7.47 -13.95 12.73
CA GLY A 175 7.73 -12.94 11.71
C GLY A 175 9.19 -12.92 11.28
N CYS A 176 10.12 -12.93 12.24
CA CYS A 176 11.54 -13.02 11.95
C CYS A 176 11.90 -14.36 11.29
N GLY A 177 11.26 -15.47 11.67
CA GLY A 177 11.44 -16.77 11.02
C GLY A 177 10.99 -16.78 9.55
N LEU A 178 9.88 -16.14 9.24
CA LEU A 178 9.39 -15.97 7.87
C LEU A 178 10.35 -15.11 7.03
N LEU A 179 10.80 -13.98 7.55
CA LEU A 179 11.74 -13.10 6.86
C LEU A 179 13.11 -13.77 6.66
N ASN A 180 13.64 -14.44 7.69
CA ASN A 180 14.89 -15.21 7.59
C ASN A 180 14.82 -16.35 6.57
N SER A 181 13.62 -16.84 6.26
CA SER A 181 13.47 -17.85 5.20
C SER A 181 13.97 -17.35 3.85
N LEU A 182 13.92 -16.03 3.59
CA LEU A 182 14.42 -15.43 2.35
C LEU A 182 15.95 -15.38 2.25
N SER A 183 16.68 -15.43 3.36
CA SER A 183 18.15 -15.40 3.39
C SER A 183 18.76 -16.76 3.78
N CYS A 184 17.95 -17.77 4.07
CA CYS A 184 18.41 -19.07 4.56
C CYS A 184 19.43 -19.80 3.67
N LEU A 185 19.47 -19.55 2.36
CA LEU A 185 20.35 -20.28 1.43
C LEU A 185 21.70 -19.61 1.19
N THR A 186 21.75 -18.29 1.34
CA THR A 186 22.89 -17.45 0.94
C THR A 186 23.40 -16.58 2.10
N ASN A 187 22.75 -16.65 3.26
CA ASN A 187 22.87 -15.72 4.39
C ASN A 187 22.53 -14.25 4.07
N GLU A 188 22.30 -13.95 2.80
CA GLU A 188 21.88 -12.66 2.26
C GLU A 188 20.60 -12.82 1.45
N SER A 189 19.78 -11.78 1.43
CA SER A 189 18.57 -11.67 0.60
C SER A 189 18.75 -10.56 -0.43
N PHE A 190 18.40 -10.86 -1.68
CA PHE A 190 18.46 -9.94 -2.83
C PHE A 190 17.12 -9.27 -3.14
N ILE A 191 16.12 -9.49 -2.31
CA ILE A 191 14.80 -8.88 -2.47
C ILE A 191 14.94 -7.35 -2.41
N SER A 192 14.32 -6.65 -3.36
CA SER A 192 14.38 -5.19 -3.42
C SER A 192 13.24 -4.52 -2.66
N GLU A 193 12.09 -5.16 -2.55
CA GLU A 193 10.91 -4.56 -1.95
C GLU A 193 10.26 -5.46 -0.90
N ILE A 194 10.13 -4.93 0.32
CA ILE A 194 9.43 -5.59 1.42
C ILE A 194 8.35 -4.68 1.98
N ASN A 195 7.13 -5.22 2.10
CA ASN A 195 6.06 -4.60 2.84
C ASN A 195 5.63 -5.49 4.02
N ILE A 196 5.98 -5.01 5.21
CA ILE A 196 5.64 -5.57 6.53
C ILE A 196 4.81 -4.57 7.36
N GLU A 197 4.00 -3.72 6.72
CA GLU A 197 3.00 -2.90 7.41
C GLU A 197 1.99 -3.78 8.15
N ASP A 198 1.72 -3.51 9.42
CA ASP A 198 0.87 -4.31 10.31
C ASP A 198 1.23 -5.81 10.30
N PHE A 199 2.52 -6.13 10.05
CA PHE A 199 3.00 -7.50 9.98
C PHE A 199 3.09 -8.16 11.34
N PHE A 200 3.63 -7.44 12.33
CA PHE A 200 3.67 -7.89 13.72
C PHE A 200 2.34 -7.59 14.41
N SER A 201 1.96 -8.41 15.39
CA SER A 201 0.81 -8.12 16.25
C SER A 201 0.93 -6.74 16.93
N LEU A 202 -0.22 -6.13 17.21
CA LEU A 202 -0.31 -4.79 17.79
C LEU A 202 0.46 -4.70 19.13
N HIS A 203 1.00 -3.52 19.41
CA HIS A 203 1.70 -3.15 20.64
C HIS A 203 3.05 -3.85 20.90
N LEU A 204 3.56 -4.66 19.96
CA LEU A 204 4.88 -5.25 20.12
C LEU A 204 5.99 -4.18 20.00
N PRO A 205 6.90 -4.05 20.97
CA PRO A 205 8.05 -3.13 20.89
C PRO A 205 9.17 -3.74 20.04
N VAL A 206 8.94 -3.88 18.73
CA VAL A 206 9.87 -4.51 17.78
C VAL A 206 11.20 -3.77 17.71
N TYR A 207 11.18 -2.45 17.95
CA TYR A 207 12.32 -1.55 18.07
C TYR A 207 13.30 -1.90 19.21
N ASN A 208 13.05 -2.94 20.02
CA ASN A 208 14.00 -3.40 21.04
C ASN A 208 14.40 -4.87 20.83
N SER A 209 14.27 -5.38 19.60
CA SER A 209 14.49 -6.78 19.29
C SER A 209 15.79 -7.04 18.54
N ALA A 210 16.76 -7.66 19.22
CA ALA A 210 17.97 -8.16 18.58
C ALA A 210 17.68 -9.19 17.47
N LEU A 211 16.63 -10.02 17.63
CA LEU A 211 16.23 -10.98 16.62
C LEU A 211 15.76 -10.29 15.33
N PHE A 212 14.99 -9.20 15.46
CA PHE A 212 14.55 -8.40 14.32
C PHE A 212 15.74 -7.78 13.59
N TYR A 213 16.67 -7.18 14.34
CA TYR A 213 17.90 -6.58 13.81
C TYR A 213 18.75 -7.57 13.02
N GLN A 214 19.03 -8.73 13.60
CA GLN A 214 19.75 -9.82 12.93
C GLN A 214 19.03 -10.34 11.69
N THR A 215 17.70 -10.19 11.64
CA THR A 215 16.92 -10.58 10.48
C THR A 215 17.03 -9.53 9.38
N VAL A 216 16.88 -8.25 9.71
CA VAL A 216 16.96 -7.13 8.75
C VAL A 216 18.37 -6.96 8.17
N SER A 217 19.42 -7.25 8.94
CA SER A 217 20.82 -7.16 8.45
C SER A 217 21.14 -8.09 7.29
N LYS A 218 20.31 -9.11 7.05
CA LYS A 218 20.49 -10.04 5.92
C LYS A 218 20.00 -9.46 4.60
N PHE A 219 19.26 -8.37 4.61
CA PHE A 219 18.71 -7.76 3.40
C PHE A 219 19.64 -6.66 2.91
N HIS A 220 20.29 -6.89 1.76
CA HIS A 220 21.34 -6.01 1.25
C HIS A 220 20.92 -5.20 0.02
N SER A 221 19.84 -5.61 -0.66
CA SER A 221 19.38 -4.98 -1.91
C SER A 221 18.09 -4.19 -1.75
N LEU A 222 17.69 -3.84 -0.52
CA LEU A 222 16.42 -3.17 -0.26
C LEU A 222 16.40 -1.79 -0.91
N VAL A 223 15.46 -1.61 -1.83
CA VAL A 223 15.10 -0.33 -2.45
C VAL A 223 13.94 0.30 -1.72
N ILE A 224 12.91 -0.49 -1.36
CA ILE A 224 11.71 -0.03 -0.65
C ILE A 224 11.42 -0.92 0.55
N LEU A 225 11.30 -0.30 1.72
CA LEU A 225 10.85 -0.97 2.95
C LEU A 225 9.63 -0.25 3.52
N THR A 226 8.53 -0.99 3.72
CA THR A 226 7.30 -0.50 4.35
C THR A 226 7.06 -1.23 5.66
N PHE A 227 6.88 -0.49 6.76
CA PHE A 227 6.81 -1.04 8.11
C PHE A 227 6.15 -0.05 9.10
N ASN A 228 5.90 -0.47 10.33
CA ASN A 228 5.30 0.38 11.38
C ASN A 228 6.37 1.07 12.23
N TYR A 229 5.99 2.19 12.85
CA TYR A 229 6.88 2.99 13.70
C TYR A 229 7.42 2.21 14.89
N ASN A 230 6.69 1.19 15.36
CA ASN A 230 7.12 0.29 16.41
C ASN A 230 8.37 -0.55 16.08
N CYS A 231 8.88 -0.51 14.85
CA CYS A 231 10.16 -1.13 14.48
C CYS A 231 11.31 -0.12 14.38
N VAL A 232 11.05 1.19 14.41
CA VAL A 232 12.07 2.23 14.22
C VAL A 232 12.91 2.37 15.49
N SER A 233 14.22 2.25 15.34
CA SER A 233 15.24 2.45 16.37
C SER A 233 16.55 2.90 15.74
N ASP A 234 17.49 3.39 16.55
CA ASP A 234 18.84 3.72 16.07
C ASP A 234 19.55 2.49 15.50
N GLU A 235 19.40 1.32 16.13
CA GLU A 235 20.01 0.08 15.63
C GLU A 235 19.45 -0.32 14.26
N LEU A 236 18.14 -0.17 14.02
CA LEU A 236 17.57 -0.43 12.70
C LEU A 236 18.17 0.52 11.65
N LEU A 237 18.29 1.81 11.97
CA LEU A 237 18.82 2.81 11.04
C LEU A 237 20.29 2.53 10.70
N ASP A 238 21.09 2.13 11.69
CA ASP A 238 22.49 1.74 11.48
C ASP A 238 22.61 0.47 10.64
N ILE A 239 21.75 -0.53 10.85
CA ILE A 239 21.71 -1.74 10.02
C ILE A 239 21.35 -1.40 8.56
N LEU A 240 20.34 -0.56 8.33
CA LEU A 240 19.98 -0.13 7.00
C LEU A 240 21.12 0.67 6.33
N ARG A 241 21.81 1.49 7.12
CA ARG A 241 22.98 2.27 6.69
C ARG A 241 24.12 1.37 6.23
N GLU A 242 24.38 0.29 6.97
CA GLU A 242 25.50 -0.64 6.72
C GLU A 242 25.21 -1.58 5.56
N HIS A 243 23.99 -2.15 5.51
CA HIS A 243 23.69 -3.26 4.62
C HIS A 243 22.97 -2.84 3.33
N SER A 244 22.14 -1.80 3.36
CA SER A 244 21.23 -1.44 2.25
C SER A 244 21.38 -0.02 1.70
N ALA A 245 22.21 0.84 2.29
CA ALA A 245 22.25 2.27 1.93
C ALA A 245 22.56 2.58 0.45
N HIS A 246 23.27 1.69 -0.25
CA HIS A 246 23.61 1.89 -1.65
C HIS A 246 22.41 1.73 -2.60
N SER A 247 21.38 0.99 -2.20
CA SER A 247 20.17 0.71 -2.99
C SER A 247 18.91 1.37 -2.40
N LEU A 248 18.89 1.64 -1.10
CA LEU A 248 17.72 2.16 -0.38
C LEU A 248 17.26 3.51 -0.91
N CYS A 249 16.02 3.54 -1.40
CA CYS A 249 15.40 4.71 -2.00
C CYS A 249 14.15 5.17 -1.25
N THR A 250 13.40 4.28 -0.58
CA THR A 250 12.15 4.66 0.08
C THR A 250 11.91 3.88 1.37
N LEU A 251 11.64 4.63 2.45
CA LEU A 251 11.04 4.09 3.66
C LEU A 251 9.60 4.59 3.79
N ASN A 252 8.66 3.68 3.94
CA ASN A 252 7.26 3.98 4.23
C ASN A 252 6.97 3.56 5.67
N ILE A 253 6.67 4.54 6.53
CA ILE A 253 6.52 4.32 7.97
C ILE A 253 5.08 4.65 8.35
N LYS A 254 4.36 3.62 8.82
CA LYS A 254 3.03 3.77 9.40
C LYS A 254 3.16 4.03 10.90
N CYS A 255 2.57 5.11 11.39
CA CYS A 255 2.52 5.45 12.80
C CYS A 255 1.05 5.36 13.26
N HIS A 256 0.73 4.42 14.13
CA HIS A 256 -0.61 4.29 14.69
C HIS A 256 -0.63 4.75 16.15
N ILE A 257 -1.76 5.27 16.65
CA ILE A 257 -1.92 5.68 18.07
C ILE A 257 -1.57 4.57 19.08
N HIS A 258 -1.70 3.31 18.66
CA HIS A 258 -1.42 2.13 19.48
C HIS A 258 0.02 1.64 19.40
N ASP A 259 0.82 2.18 18.49
CA ASP A 259 2.25 1.90 18.49
C ASP A 259 2.87 2.48 19.78
N PRO A 260 3.91 1.84 20.33
CA PRO A 260 4.75 2.52 21.30
C PRO A 260 5.34 3.78 20.66
N HIS A 261 5.18 4.91 21.33
CA HIS A 261 5.77 6.22 20.96
C HIS A 261 6.80 6.70 21.99
N GLY A 262 7.16 5.82 22.93
CA GLY A 262 8.11 6.11 23.99
C GLY A 262 9.57 5.93 23.58
N GLN A 263 9.83 5.25 22.46
CA GLN A 263 11.19 5.09 21.94
C GLN A 263 11.76 6.44 21.50
N VAL A 264 13.00 6.68 21.92
CA VAL A 264 13.80 7.83 21.49
C VAL A 264 14.68 7.34 20.36
N VAL A 265 14.61 8.01 19.21
CA VAL A 265 15.47 7.78 18.06
C VAL A 265 16.24 9.06 17.82
N TRP A 266 17.56 8.99 17.69
CA TRP A 266 18.38 10.19 17.56
C TRP A 266 18.36 10.72 16.13
N GLY A 267 18.24 12.04 15.99
CA GLY A 267 18.35 12.72 14.68
C GLY A 267 19.67 12.42 13.97
N MET A 268 20.75 12.18 14.74
CA MET A 268 22.05 11.80 14.21
C MET A 268 22.03 10.46 13.45
N SER A 269 21.27 9.47 13.90
CA SER A 269 21.14 8.17 13.23
C SER A 269 20.44 8.32 11.87
N TRP A 270 19.40 9.16 11.82
CA TRP A 270 18.75 9.55 10.58
C TRP A 270 19.68 10.30 9.63
N ALA A 271 20.43 11.28 10.14
CA ALA A 271 21.40 12.03 9.36
C ALA A 271 22.49 11.12 8.75
N ASN A 272 22.99 10.15 9.54
CA ASN A 272 23.99 9.19 9.09
C ASN A 272 23.44 8.28 7.97
N LEU A 273 22.21 7.78 8.13
CA LEU A 273 21.55 6.99 7.09
C LEU A 273 21.33 7.82 5.82
N ALA A 274 20.76 9.03 5.93
CA ALA A 274 20.49 9.89 4.79
C ALA A 274 21.77 10.31 4.04
N LYS A 275 22.87 10.54 4.77
CA LYS A 275 24.19 10.80 4.18
C LYS A 275 24.71 9.62 3.38
N ARG A 276 24.50 8.39 3.87
CA ARG A 276 24.97 7.16 3.18
C ARG A 276 24.03 6.71 2.05
N ALA A 277 22.74 7.03 2.16
CA ALA A 277 21.70 6.73 1.19
C ALA A 277 21.12 8.04 0.60
N PRO A 278 21.84 8.73 -0.31
CA PRO A 278 21.45 10.07 -0.79
C PRO A 278 20.16 10.10 -1.62
N LYS A 279 19.66 8.94 -2.07
CA LYS A 279 18.39 8.80 -2.80
C LYS A 279 17.20 8.53 -1.86
N LEU A 280 17.45 8.39 -0.56
CA LEU A 280 16.44 8.03 0.42
C LEU A 280 15.35 9.10 0.52
N ASN A 281 14.11 8.65 0.44
CA ASN A 281 12.91 9.42 0.75
C ASN A 281 12.13 8.72 1.86
N VAL A 282 11.66 9.47 2.85
CA VAL A 282 10.81 8.92 3.92
C VAL A 282 9.38 9.41 3.77
N ASN A 283 8.43 8.48 3.81
CA ASN A 283 6.99 8.77 3.78
C ASN A 283 6.36 8.32 5.10
N PHE A 284 5.69 9.25 5.78
CA PHE A 284 4.97 8.96 7.02
C PHE A 284 3.45 8.89 6.81
N PHE A 285 2.83 7.90 7.43
CA PHE A 285 1.39 7.70 7.49
C PHE A 285 0.95 7.64 8.96
N PHE A 286 0.50 8.77 9.50
CA PHE A 286 -0.01 8.87 10.85
C PHE A 286 -1.51 8.57 10.87
N GLU A 287 -1.88 7.53 11.61
CA GLU A 287 -3.26 7.15 11.88
C GLU A 287 -3.55 7.43 13.36
N ARG A 288 -4.41 8.42 13.60
CA ARG A 288 -4.88 8.84 14.93
C ARG A 288 -3.77 9.38 15.86
N VAL A 289 -2.61 9.75 15.32
CA VAL A 289 -1.54 10.45 16.05
C VAL A 289 -1.61 11.94 15.73
N MET A 290 -2.28 12.72 16.58
CA MET A 290 -2.53 14.15 16.32
C MET A 290 -1.85 15.11 17.30
N LYS A 291 -1.42 14.63 18.48
CA LYS A 291 -0.78 15.48 19.48
C LYS A 291 0.58 15.96 18.98
N HIS A 292 0.81 17.27 19.07
CA HIS A 292 2.05 17.91 18.63
C HIS A 292 3.29 17.24 19.22
N ASP A 293 3.31 17.00 20.53
CA ASP A 293 4.47 16.41 21.21
C ASP A 293 4.80 15.01 20.71
N HIS A 294 3.79 14.21 20.33
CA HIS A 294 4.02 12.89 19.75
C HIS A 294 4.60 13.03 18.33
N LEU A 295 4.05 13.92 17.52
CA LEU A 295 4.54 14.17 16.17
C LEU A 295 5.96 14.74 16.18
N ALA A 296 6.28 15.68 17.08
CA ALA A 296 7.59 16.30 17.22
C ALA A 296 8.67 15.30 17.64
N ARG A 297 8.32 14.26 18.41
CA ARG A 297 9.24 13.17 18.77
C ARG A 297 9.56 12.25 17.58
N ILE A 298 8.62 12.10 16.65
CA ILE A 298 8.75 11.18 15.50
C ILE A 298 9.38 11.89 14.31
N LEU A 299 8.93 13.11 14.03
CA LEU A 299 9.31 13.92 12.88
C LEU A 299 10.53 14.79 13.22
N LEU A 300 11.71 14.19 13.11
CA LEU A 300 12.99 14.88 13.29
C LEU A 300 13.47 15.57 12.01
N VAL A 301 14.06 16.75 12.15
CA VAL A 301 14.45 17.62 11.02
C VAL A 301 15.50 17.01 10.10
N GLU A 302 16.28 16.06 10.60
CA GLU A 302 17.31 15.33 9.86
C GLU A 302 16.73 14.29 8.89
N ILE A 303 15.44 13.96 9.02
CA ILE A 303 14.78 12.96 8.17
C ILE A 303 14.50 13.56 6.79
N PRO A 304 14.86 12.89 5.67
CA PRO A 304 14.53 13.35 4.31
C PRO A 304 13.06 13.05 3.99
N VAL A 305 12.15 13.74 4.68
CA VAL A 305 10.70 13.51 4.58
C VAL A 305 10.16 14.04 3.25
N ARG A 306 9.66 13.12 2.44
CA ARG A 306 9.02 13.40 1.15
C ARG A 306 7.52 13.58 1.28
N SER A 307 6.87 12.77 2.12
CA SER A 307 5.40 12.74 2.23
C SER A 307 4.96 12.61 3.68
N ILE A 308 3.97 13.41 4.07
CA ILE A 308 3.31 13.31 5.38
C ILE A 308 1.82 13.16 5.16
N SER A 309 1.23 12.13 5.76
CA SER A 309 -0.21 11.89 5.80
C SER A 309 -0.69 11.81 7.24
N LEU A 310 -1.44 12.80 7.70
CA LEU A 310 -2.06 12.87 9.03
C LEU A 310 -3.56 12.56 8.90
N ARG A 311 -4.03 11.46 9.50
CA ARG A 311 -5.45 11.04 9.42
C ARG A 311 -6.02 10.73 10.81
N SER A 312 -6.99 11.52 11.25
CA SER A 312 -7.61 11.34 12.58
C SER A 312 -8.75 10.32 12.55
N CYS A 313 -9.39 10.12 11.40
CA CYS A 313 -10.56 9.24 11.25
C CYS A 313 -11.65 9.52 12.30
N TYR A 314 -12.37 10.65 12.18
CA TYR A 314 -13.51 11.04 13.02
C TYR A 314 -13.29 10.94 14.55
N PHE A 315 -12.04 10.84 15.01
CA PHE A 315 -11.74 10.62 16.41
C PHE A 315 -11.73 11.96 17.16
N SER A 316 -12.61 12.05 18.15
CA SER A 316 -12.80 13.19 19.05
C SER A 316 -11.91 13.05 20.28
N ASP A 317 -10.58 13.01 20.09
CA ASP A 317 -9.70 13.39 21.20
C ASP A 317 -9.87 14.91 21.37
N PRO A 318 -10.41 15.42 22.48
CA PRO A 318 -10.77 16.82 22.62
C PRO A 318 -9.55 17.74 22.81
N ASP A 319 -8.38 17.18 23.13
CA ASP A 319 -7.23 17.94 23.63
C ASP A 319 -6.08 18.10 22.62
N TRP A 320 -6.29 17.82 21.33
CA TRP A 320 -5.25 18.06 20.31
C TRP A 320 -5.42 19.42 19.64
N VAL A 321 -4.29 20.03 19.29
CA VAL A 321 -4.20 21.29 18.55
C VAL A 321 -3.21 21.08 17.40
N MET A 322 -3.64 21.32 16.17
CA MET A 322 -2.82 21.13 14.96
C MET A 322 -2.01 22.38 14.62
N ARG A 323 -2.45 23.57 15.06
CA ARG A 323 -1.75 24.84 14.82
C ARG A 323 -0.23 24.77 15.07
N PRO A 324 0.29 24.31 16.24
CA PRO A 324 1.74 24.20 16.45
C PRO A 324 2.45 23.26 15.47
N THR A 325 1.76 22.20 15.03
CA THR A 325 2.31 21.28 14.03
C THR A 325 2.45 21.96 12.67
N LEU A 326 1.46 22.75 12.25
CA LEU A 326 1.53 23.49 10.98
C LEU A 326 2.51 24.67 11.01
N THR A 327 2.66 25.34 12.16
CA THR A 327 3.50 26.55 12.26
C THR A 327 4.96 26.27 12.64
N ASN A 328 5.22 25.20 13.40
CA ASN A 328 6.54 24.96 13.98
C ASN A 328 7.20 23.69 13.45
N LEU A 329 6.43 22.60 13.29
CA LEU A 329 6.99 21.28 12.96
C LEU A 329 7.12 21.06 11.45
N LEU A 330 6.02 21.15 10.71
CA LEU A 330 6.01 20.89 9.27
C LEU A 330 6.87 21.87 8.45
N PRO A 331 6.99 23.17 8.82
CA PRO A 331 7.85 24.09 8.09
C PRO A 331 9.32 23.70 8.10
N ALA A 332 9.79 22.89 9.05
CA ALA A 332 11.18 22.39 9.03
C ALA A 332 11.51 21.59 7.75
N TYR A 333 10.49 21.01 7.10
CA TYR A 333 10.63 20.22 5.88
C TYR A 333 10.40 21.03 4.60
N TRP A 334 10.41 22.36 4.66
CA TRP A 334 10.10 23.26 3.53
C TRP A 334 10.87 22.95 2.23
N HIS A 335 12.08 22.40 2.33
CA HIS A 335 12.98 22.12 1.22
C HIS A 335 12.86 20.70 0.65
N VAL A 336 12.21 19.77 1.37
CA VAL A 336 12.08 18.34 1.00
C VAL A 336 10.64 17.88 0.82
N LEU A 337 9.68 18.45 1.55
CA LEU A 337 8.29 18.01 1.56
C LEU A 337 7.66 18.20 0.17
N GLN A 338 7.14 17.10 -0.37
CA GLN A 338 6.54 17.04 -1.70
C GLN A 338 5.04 16.78 -1.68
N LYS A 339 4.57 16.04 -0.66
CA LYS A 339 3.16 15.65 -0.54
C LYS A 339 2.67 15.84 0.89
N LEU A 340 1.53 16.51 1.02
CA LEU A 340 0.84 16.69 2.29
C LEU A 340 -0.59 16.16 2.18
N THR A 341 -0.97 15.28 3.11
CA THR A 341 -2.35 14.84 3.32
C THR A 341 -2.77 15.13 4.74
N LEU A 342 -3.84 15.91 4.91
CA LEU A 342 -4.46 16.21 6.19
C LEU A 342 -5.91 15.74 6.15
N GLU A 343 -6.29 14.87 7.09
CA GLU A 343 -7.68 14.46 7.33
C GLU A 343 -7.96 14.66 8.82
N VAL A 344 -8.47 15.83 9.17
CA VAL A 344 -8.57 16.33 10.55
C VAL A 344 -9.96 16.87 10.84
N ASN A 345 -10.41 16.74 12.08
CA ASN A 345 -11.63 17.38 12.56
C ASN A 345 -11.24 18.58 13.44
N ASN A 346 -11.04 19.74 12.81
CA ASN A 346 -10.57 20.96 13.48
C ASN A 346 -11.71 21.98 13.67
N ASP A 347 -12.92 21.54 13.96
CA ASP A 347 -14.06 22.44 14.23
C ASP A 347 -13.79 23.43 15.38
N HIS A 348 -12.88 23.08 16.29
CA HIS A 348 -12.42 23.90 17.41
C HIS A 348 -11.31 24.92 17.06
N GLU A 349 -10.66 24.82 15.90
CA GLU A 349 -9.56 25.72 15.51
C GLU A 349 -9.57 26.12 14.03
N LEU A 350 -9.40 27.41 13.76
CA LEU A 350 -9.22 27.91 12.39
C LEU A 350 -7.77 27.66 11.95
N LEU A 351 -7.59 27.05 10.77
CA LEU A 351 -6.29 26.62 10.23
C LEU A 351 -5.96 27.22 8.85
N ASP A 352 -6.85 28.02 8.27
CA ASP A 352 -6.75 28.54 6.90
C ASP A 352 -5.43 29.29 6.66
N ASP A 353 -5.04 30.16 7.59
CA ASP A 353 -3.84 30.99 7.46
C ASP A 353 -2.57 30.18 7.67
N GLU A 354 -2.53 29.33 8.69
CA GLU A 354 -1.37 28.49 9.02
C GLU A 354 -1.10 27.48 7.90
N LEU A 355 -2.16 26.86 7.37
CA LEU A 355 -2.05 25.93 6.26
C LEU A 355 -1.59 26.65 4.98
N LEU A 356 -2.14 27.83 4.68
CA LEU A 356 -1.71 28.60 3.51
C LEU A 356 -0.24 29.02 3.64
N GLN A 357 0.18 29.50 4.80
CA GLN A 357 1.59 29.87 5.06
C GLN A 357 2.53 28.68 4.90
N LEU A 358 2.15 27.50 5.40
CA LEU A 358 2.92 26.26 5.20
C LEU A 358 3.06 25.94 3.70
N ILE A 359 1.96 25.97 2.95
CA ILE A 359 1.95 25.68 1.51
C ILE A 359 2.88 26.64 0.75
N LEU A 360 2.83 27.93 1.05
CA LEU A 360 3.66 28.94 0.40
C LEU A 360 5.14 28.83 0.79
N SER A 361 5.44 28.29 1.97
CA SER A 361 6.81 28.10 2.44
C SER A 361 7.48 26.86 1.83
N CYS A 362 6.71 25.80 1.54
CA CYS A 362 7.22 24.55 1.00
C CYS A 362 7.54 24.64 -0.50
N ARG A 363 8.84 24.69 -0.85
CA ARG A 363 9.30 24.90 -2.23
C ARG A 363 9.16 23.68 -3.15
N ARG A 364 8.90 22.50 -2.60
CA ARG A 364 8.75 21.25 -3.38
C ARG A 364 7.36 20.64 -3.28
N LEU A 365 6.43 21.28 -2.57
CA LEU A 365 5.09 20.76 -2.35
C LEU A 365 4.28 20.87 -3.64
N PHE A 366 4.03 19.72 -4.27
CA PHE A 366 3.24 19.64 -5.51
C PHE A 366 1.90 18.94 -5.32
N PHE A 367 1.72 18.20 -4.22
CA PHE A 367 0.49 17.47 -3.91
C PHE A 367 -0.06 17.90 -2.56
N LEU A 368 -1.31 18.35 -2.57
CA LEU A 368 -2.08 18.70 -1.37
C LEU A 368 -3.41 17.96 -1.37
N LYS A 369 -3.68 17.24 -0.28
CA LYS A 369 -4.99 16.68 0.04
C LYS A 369 -5.40 17.15 1.43
N VAL A 370 -6.54 17.81 1.57
CA VAL A 370 -7.00 18.35 2.86
C VAL A 370 -8.48 18.10 3.04
N TRP A 371 -8.84 17.37 4.08
CA TRP A 371 -10.21 17.20 4.55
C TRP A 371 -10.28 17.77 5.96
N ALA A 372 -10.89 18.95 6.10
CA ALA A 372 -10.81 19.78 7.30
C ALA A 372 -11.94 20.83 7.31
N PHE A 373 -12.24 21.39 8.48
CA PHE A 373 -13.05 22.61 8.59
C PHE A 373 -12.20 23.78 8.09
N LEU A 374 -12.60 24.36 6.96
CA LEU A 374 -11.91 25.47 6.29
C LEU A 374 -12.95 26.45 5.76
N SER A 375 -12.56 27.70 5.51
CA SER A 375 -13.42 28.62 4.76
C SER A 375 -13.36 28.34 3.25
N VAL A 376 -14.42 28.71 2.51
CA VAL A 376 -14.37 28.70 1.04
C VAL A 376 -13.34 29.70 0.50
N THR A 377 -13.08 30.80 1.23
CA THR A 377 -12.10 31.82 0.82
C THR A 377 -10.66 31.31 0.86
N PHE A 378 -10.36 30.27 1.65
CA PHE A 378 -9.08 29.55 1.57
C PHE A 378 -8.78 29.09 0.13
N MET A 379 -9.78 28.53 -0.56
CA MET A 379 -9.59 28.02 -1.91
C MET A 379 -9.31 29.13 -2.92
N GLU A 380 -10.01 30.26 -2.80
CA GLU A 380 -9.75 31.43 -3.62
C GLU A 380 -8.32 31.96 -3.42
N ARG A 381 -7.90 32.12 -2.16
CA ARG A 381 -6.54 32.56 -1.80
C ARG A 381 -5.48 31.59 -2.31
N LEU A 382 -5.70 30.29 -2.16
CA LEU A 382 -4.78 29.26 -2.63
C LEU A 382 -4.60 29.28 -4.15
N LEU A 383 -5.71 29.35 -4.90
CA LEU A 383 -5.69 29.39 -6.35
C LEU A 383 -5.08 30.70 -6.88
N HIS A 384 -5.34 31.82 -6.21
CA HIS A 384 -4.71 33.10 -6.52
C HIS A 384 -3.18 33.02 -6.38
N ASN A 385 -2.69 32.51 -5.24
CA ASN A 385 -1.25 32.30 -5.05
C ASN A 385 -0.65 31.32 -6.08
N ARG A 386 -1.41 30.29 -6.49
CA ARG A 386 -0.95 29.36 -7.53
C ARG A 386 -0.92 30.02 -8.92
N ALA A 387 -1.87 30.90 -9.23
CA ALA A 387 -1.88 31.67 -10.48
C ALA A 387 -0.70 32.64 -10.55
N GLU A 388 -0.33 33.24 -9.41
CA GLU A 388 0.86 34.09 -9.26
C GLU A 388 2.18 33.30 -9.16
N ARG A 389 2.14 31.96 -9.30
CA ARG A 389 3.30 31.06 -9.19
C ARG A 389 4.04 31.14 -7.84
N ARG A 390 3.33 31.50 -6.78
CA ARG A 390 3.85 31.54 -5.40
C ARG A 390 3.91 30.16 -4.74
N CYS A 391 3.27 29.15 -5.33
CA CYS A 391 3.40 27.75 -4.94
C CYS A 391 3.44 26.82 -6.17
N PHE A 392 3.87 25.56 -5.97
CA PHE A 392 4.12 24.59 -7.04
C PHE A 392 3.08 23.47 -7.11
N LEU A 393 1.91 23.67 -6.50
CA LEU A 393 0.86 22.67 -6.48
C LEU A 393 0.40 22.30 -7.90
N THR A 394 0.38 21.01 -8.19
CA THR A 394 -0.18 20.42 -9.41
C THR A 394 -1.37 19.53 -9.09
N THR A 395 -1.51 19.09 -7.84
CA THR A 395 -2.67 18.34 -7.35
C THR A 395 -3.25 19.01 -6.11
N ILE A 396 -4.53 19.36 -6.17
CA ILE A 396 -5.28 20.00 -5.08
C ILE A 396 -6.56 19.21 -4.87
N LYS A 397 -6.66 18.52 -3.73
CA LYS A 397 -7.84 17.74 -3.34
C LYS A 397 -8.36 18.20 -2.00
N VAL A 398 -9.39 19.06 -1.98
CA VAL A 398 -9.90 19.65 -0.75
C VAL A 398 -11.35 19.23 -0.49
N ARG A 399 -11.64 18.78 0.73
CA ARG A 399 -13.00 18.61 1.24
C ARG A 399 -13.17 19.58 2.39
N ILE A 400 -14.01 20.59 2.19
CA ILE A 400 -14.30 21.60 3.19
C ILE A 400 -15.44 21.08 4.07
N TYR A 401 -15.15 20.83 5.34
CA TYR A 401 -16.18 20.51 6.32
C TYR A 401 -16.91 21.78 6.76
N THR A 402 -18.22 21.64 6.93
CA THR A 402 -19.08 22.68 7.50
C THR A 402 -20.03 22.06 8.53
N ALA A 403 -20.33 22.82 9.58
CA ALA A 403 -21.32 22.44 10.59
C ALA A 403 -22.77 22.65 10.11
N ARG A 404 -22.95 23.27 8.93
CA ARG A 404 -24.27 23.50 8.34
C ARG A 404 -24.76 22.23 7.65
N GLN A 405 -26.05 21.93 7.78
CA GLN A 405 -26.71 20.82 7.07
C GLN A 405 -26.81 21.08 5.56
N GLU A 406 -27.04 22.33 5.17
CA GLU A 406 -27.08 22.76 3.78
C GLU A 406 -25.75 23.38 3.35
N THR A 407 -25.30 23.06 2.14
CA THR A 407 -24.03 23.52 1.55
C THR A 407 -24.23 24.35 0.27
N SER A 408 -25.46 24.78 0.00
CA SER A 408 -25.86 25.39 -1.27
C SER A 408 -25.13 26.72 -1.54
N GLU A 409 -24.90 27.53 -0.50
CA GLU A 409 -24.16 28.78 -0.57
C GLU A 409 -22.68 28.54 -0.86
N GLU A 410 -22.05 27.64 -0.09
CA GLU A 410 -20.64 27.29 -0.22
C GLU A 410 -20.37 26.65 -1.59
N ASP A 411 -21.25 25.76 -2.06
CA ASP A 411 -21.21 25.19 -3.41
C ASP A 411 -21.32 26.26 -4.50
N ARG A 412 -22.17 27.28 -4.31
CA ARG A 412 -22.27 28.40 -5.25
C ARG A 412 -20.96 29.18 -5.30
N LEU A 413 -20.39 29.51 -4.14
CA LEU A 413 -19.11 30.21 -4.05
C LEU A 413 -17.97 29.39 -4.69
N LEU A 414 -17.91 28.08 -4.45
CA LEU A 414 -16.93 27.20 -5.10
C LEU A 414 -17.09 27.15 -6.62
N ARG A 415 -18.33 27.15 -7.13
CA ARG A 415 -18.58 27.25 -8.59
C ARG A 415 -18.09 28.57 -9.16
N ASP A 416 -18.27 29.67 -8.46
CA ASP A 416 -17.82 30.98 -8.91
C ASP A 416 -16.28 31.09 -8.88
N ILE A 417 -15.63 30.53 -7.85
CA ILE A 417 -14.17 30.38 -7.79
C ILE A 417 -13.66 29.52 -8.95
N TYR A 418 -14.30 28.37 -9.23
CA TYR A 418 -13.92 27.52 -10.35
C TYR A 418 -14.01 28.28 -11.67
N LYS A 419 -15.08 29.04 -11.92
CA LYS A 419 -15.21 29.87 -13.13
C LYS A 419 -14.09 30.92 -13.22
N LYS A 420 -13.76 31.58 -12.11
CA LYS A 420 -12.69 32.60 -12.04
C LYS A 420 -11.32 32.03 -12.39
N PHE A 421 -11.02 30.79 -11.97
CA PHE A 421 -9.73 30.13 -12.20
C PHE A 421 -9.78 29.00 -13.23
N LYS A 422 -10.83 28.95 -14.07
CA LYS A 422 -11.12 27.82 -14.96
C LYS A 422 -9.93 27.42 -15.82
N ASN A 423 -9.30 28.39 -16.46
CA ASN A 423 -8.14 28.13 -17.33
C ASN A 423 -7.02 27.43 -16.57
N LEU A 424 -6.62 27.94 -15.41
CA LEU A 424 -5.60 27.33 -14.56
C LEU A 424 -5.99 25.91 -14.14
N ILE A 425 -7.24 25.72 -13.71
CA ILE A 425 -7.72 24.44 -13.20
C ILE A 425 -7.72 23.38 -14.30
N ASP A 426 -8.34 23.69 -15.45
CA ASP A 426 -8.55 22.73 -16.53
C ASP A 426 -7.24 22.39 -17.28
N SER A 427 -6.25 23.30 -17.29
CA SER A 427 -5.00 23.09 -18.02
C SER A 427 -3.84 22.54 -17.17
N GLU A 428 -3.75 22.92 -15.89
CA GLU A 428 -2.54 22.65 -15.07
C GLU A 428 -2.79 21.82 -13.81
N LEU A 429 -4.03 21.67 -13.35
CA LEU A 429 -4.32 21.11 -12.03
C LEU A 429 -5.12 19.81 -12.08
N ASN A 430 -4.66 18.81 -11.31
CA ASN A 430 -5.52 17.74 -10.83
C ASN A 430 -6.34 18.26 -9.65
N TYR A 431 -7.49 18.86 -9.95
CA TYR A 431 -8.32 19.61 -9.01
C TYR A 431 -9.57 18.82 -8.60
N PHE A 432 -9.82 18.75 -7.30
CA PHE A 432 -11.06 18.24 -6.73
C PHE A 432 -11.38 19.04 -5.46
N VAL A 433 -12.50 19.77 -5.46
CA VAL A 433 -12.95 20.50 -4.28
C VAL A 433 -14.45 20.33 -4.10
N ILE A 434 -14.84 19.98 -2.89
CA ILE A 434 -16.25 19.86 -2.49
C ILE A 434 -16.45 20.38 -1.07
N THR A 435 -17.64 20.87 -0.77
CA THR A 435 -18.11 21.03 0.61
C THR A 435 -18.76 19.75 1.09
N TYR A 436 -18.67 19.49 2.38
CA TYR A 436 -19.24 18.29 3.00
C TYR A 436 -19.84 18.65 4.36
N PRO A 437 -21.15 18.47 4.56
CA PRO A 437 -21.78 18.69 5.85
C PRO A 437 -21.30 17.60 6.83
N MET A 438 -20.69 18.02 7.93
CA MET A 438 -20.22 17.16 9.00
C MET A 438 -21.06 17.50 10.24
N VAL A 439 -22.17 16.78 10.36
CA VAL A 439 -23.21 16.95 11.40
C VAL A 439 -22.98 15.97 12.54
#